data_AF-A0A958Y9L5-F1
#
_entry.id   AF-A0A958Y9L5-F1
#
_cell.length_a   1.000
_cell.length_b   1.000
_cell.length_c   1.000
_cell.angle_alpha   90.00
_cell.angle_beta   90.00
_cell.angle_gamma   90.00
#
_symmetry.space_group_name_H-M   'P 1'
#
loop_
_entity.id
_entity.type
_entity.pdbx_description
1 polymer ?
#
loop_
_entity_poly.entity_id
_entity_poly.type
_entity_poly.pdbx_seq_one_letter_code
_entity_poly.pdbx_strand_id
1 'polypeptide(L)' 'IKTPTQNNYGVEVFDVSGRVILNQKYSTGNGTINLNLGTLSQGAYFIKVSDLESHSSVTKQIIKQ' A
#
# COMPACT_ATOMS: atom_id res chain seq x y z
N ILE A 1 -17.73 -25.30 -2.82
CA ILE A 1 -16.41 -24.87 -2.28
C ILE A 1 -16.30 -23.38 -2.60
N LYS A 2 -16.23 -22.50 -1.58
CA LYS A 2 -16.11 -21.05 -1.82
C LYS A 2 -14.64 -20.76 -2.11
N THR A 3 -14.30 -20.51 -3.37
CA THR A 3 -12.95 -20.12 -3.77
C THR A 3 -12.59 -18.84 -3.02
N PRO A 4 -11.41 -18.72 -2.39
CA PRO A 4 -10.99 -17.45 -1.81
C PRO A 4 -10.99 -16.40 -2.92
N THR A 5 -11.84 -15.39 -2.80
CA THR A 5 -11.84 -14.23 -3.70
C THR A 5 -10.51 -13.52 -3.50
N GLN A 6 -9.69 -13.56 -4.55
CA GLN A 6 -8.39 -12.93 -4.56
C GLN A 6 -8.59 -11.46 -4.95
N ASN A 7 -8.33 -10.55 -4.01
CA ASN A 7 -8.52 -9.12 -4.22
C ASN A 7 -7.19 -8.49 -4.66
N ASN A 8 -7.26 -7.60 -5.65
CA ASN A 8 -6.09 -6.94 -6.22
C ASN A 8 -6.01 -5.49 -5.74
N TYR A 9 -4.87 -5.12 -5.17
CA TYR A 9 -4.64 -3.78 -4.63
C TYR A 9 -3.37 -3.17 -5.22
N GLY A 10 -3.42 -1.89 -5.58
CA GLY A 10 -2.25 -1.06 -5.83
C GLY A 10 -1.81 -0.38 -4.54
N VAL A 11 -0.52 -0.45 -4.21
CA VAL A 11 0.06 0.25 -3.07
C VAL A 11 1.13 1.21 -3.56
N GLU A 12 0.98 2.47 -3.17
CA GLU A 12 1.94 3.54 -3.46
C GLU A 12 2.44 4.12 -2.13
N VAL A 13 3.74 4.37 -2.02
CA VAL A 13 4.35 5.07 -0.88
C VAL A 13 5.01 6.33 -1.40
N PHE A 14 4.71 7.48 -0.78
CA PHE A 14 5.26 8.78 -1.13
C PHE A 14 5.99 9.39 0.07
N ASP A 15 7.09 10.10 -0.17
CA ASP A 15 7.66 10.99 0.84
C ASP A 15 6.90 12.33 0.90
N VAL A 16 7.27 13.20 1.83
CA VAL A 16 6.63 14.52 2.03
C VAL A 16 6.73 15.47 0.83
N SER A 17 7.67 15.23 -0.09
CA SER A 17 7.80 16.00 -1.33
C SER A 17 6.86 15.50 -2.45
N GLY A 18 6.13 14.40 -2.20
CA GLY A 18 5.28 13.73 -3.19
C GLY A 18 6.05 12.78 -4.10
N ARG A 19 7.35 12.55 -3.86
CA ARG A 19 8.14 11.58 -4.62
C ARG A 19 7.65 10.17 -4.31
N VAL A 20 7.39 9.39 -5.35
CA VAL A 20 7.07 7.96 -5.25
C VAL A 20 8.32 7.19 -4.81
N ILE A 21 8.20 6.51 -3.68
CA ILE A 21 9.21 5.63 -3.09
C ILE A 21 8.92 4.16 -3.41
N LEU A 22 7.65 3.78 -3.44
CA LEU A 22 7.19 2.44 -3.79
C LEU A 22 5.91 2.54 -4.62
N ASN A 23 5.79 1.69 -5.64
CA ASN A 23 4.57 1.50 -6.41
C ASN A 23 4.49 0.03 -6.83
N GLN A 24 3.67 -0.76 -6.14
CA GLN A 24 3.56 -2.20 -6.35
C GLN A 24 2.11 -2.67 -6.30
N LYS A 25 1.82 -3.75 -7.02
CA LYS A 25 0.53 -4.44 -6.96
C LYS A 25 0.62 -5.64 -6.04
N TYR A 26 -0.40 -5.84 -5.23
CA TYR A 26 -0.54 -6.96 -4.32
C TYR A 26 -1.83 -7.70 -4.60
N SER A 27 -1.78 -9.01 -4.44
CA SER A 27 -2.94 -9.86 -4.58
C SER A 27 -3.07 -10.67 -3.30
N THR A 28 -4.19 -10.53 -2.60
CA THR A 28 -4.40 -11.13 -1.28
C THR A 28 -5.78 -11.77 -1.17
N GLY A 29 -5.82 -12.99 -0.62
CA GLY A 29 -7.06 -13.69 -0.28
C GLY A 29 -7.56 -13.42 1.13
N ASN A 30 -6.76 -12.75 1.98
CA ASN A 30 -7.11 -12.46 3.39
C ASN A 30 -7.19 -10.96 3.71
N GLY A 31 -6.97 -10.08 2.72
CA GLY A 31 -7.03 -8.63 2.90
C GLY A 31 -5.79 -8.00 3.56
N THR A 32 -4.79 -8.80 3.94
CA THR A 32 -3.56 -8.30 4.56
C THR A 32 -2.44 -8.18 3.53
N ILE A 33 -1.73 -7.05 3.56
CA ILE A 33 -0.53 -6.77 2.75
C ILE A 33 0.61 -6.43 3.71
N ASN A 34 1.74 -7.12 3.60
CA ASN A 34 2.95 -6.82 4.36
C ASN A 34 3.88 -5.94 3.51
N LEU A 35 4.16 -4.73 3.99
CA LEU A 35 5.07 -3.79 3.34
C LEU A 35 6.39 -3.75 4.09
N ASN A 36 7.51 -3.99 3.40
CA ASN A 36 8.84 -3.80 3.96
C ASN A 36 9.28 -2.34 3.76
N LEU A 37 9.29 -1.58 4.85
CA LEU A 37 9.71 -0.18 4.89
C LEU A 37 11.04 0.01 5.62
N GLY A 38 11.80 -1.07 5.84
CA GLY A 38 13.02 -1.06 6.65
C GLY A 38 14.16 -0.22 6.07
N THR A 39 14.18 -0.02 4.75
CA THR A 39 15.18 0.80 4.05
C THR A 39 14.82 2.29 3.99
N LEU A 40 13.63 2.67 4.46
CA LEU A 40 13.23 4.07 4.50
C LEU A 40 13.97 4.81 5.61
N SER A 41 14.49 5.99 5.27
CA SER A 41 15.02 6.92 6.25
C SER A 41 13.94 7.32 7.26
N GLN A 42 14.37 7.82 8.42
CA GLN A 42 13.46 8.39 9.40
C GLN A 42 12.71 9.57 8.78
N GLY A 43 11.39 9.63 8.96
CA GLY A 43 10.58 10.69 8.37
C GLY A 43 9.10 10.36 8.21
N ALA A 44 8.35 11.32 7.66
CA ALA A 44 6.95 11.14 7.34
C ALA A 44 6.78 10.60 5.92
N TYR A 45 5.85 9.66 5.76
CA TYR A 45 5.48 9.07 4.49
C TYR A 45 3.97 8.92 4.38
N PHE A 46 3.47 8.86 3.15
CA PHE A 46 2.07 8.57 2.85
C PHE A 46 1.99 7.21 2.15
N ILE A 47 1.14 6.32 2.64
CA ILE A 47 0.81 5.05 2.00
C ILE A 47 -0.60 5.18 1.44
N LYS A 48 -0.73 5.05 0.12
CA LYS A 48 -2.00 4.96 -0.57
C LYS A 48 -2.24 3.51 -0.97
N VAL A 49 -3.39 2.97 -0.59
CA VAL A 49 -3.86 1.65 -1.03
C VAL A 49 -5.09 1.87 -1.89
N SER A 50 -5.07 1.34 -3.10
CA SER A 50 -6.17 1.42 -4.07
C SER A 50 -6.67 0.01 -4.35
N ASP A 51 -7.97 -0.22 -4.19
CA ASP A 51 -8.62 -1.41 -4.72
C ASP A 51 -8.72 -1.26 -6.24
N LEU A 52 -8.15 -2.22 -6.97
CA LEU A 52 -8.06 -2.15 -8.43
C LEU A 52 -9.37 -2.55 -9.12
N GLU A 53 -10.29 -3.19 -8.40
CA GLU A 53 -11.60 -3.60 -8.92
C GLU A 53 -12.65 -2.53 -8.68
N SER A 54 -12.71 -1.98 -7.45
CA SER A 54 -13.69 -0.94 -7.12
C SER A 54 -13.22 0.48 -7.42
N HIS A 55 -11.94 0.66 -7.78
CA HIS A 55 -11.27 1.95 -7.95
C HIS A 55 -11.30 2.87 -6.71
N SER A 56 -11.68 2.33 -5.55
CA SER A 56 -11.66 3.05 -4.28
C SER A 56 -10.24 3.11 -3.71
N SER A 57 -9.92 4.15 -2.93
CA SER A 57 -8.60 4.27 -2.31
C SER A 57 -8.67 4.86 -0.91
N VAL A 58 -7.69 4.47 -0.10
CA VAL A 58 -7.43 5.03 1.23
C VAL A 58 -5.98 5.49 1.30
N THR A 59 -5.74 6.62 1.95
CA THR A 59 -4.39 7.13 2.20
C THR A 59 -4.17 7.27 3.69
N LYS A 60 -3.00 6.83 4.16
CA LYS A 60 -2.55 6.90 5.54
C LYS A 60 -1.18 7.56 5.62
N GLN A 61 -1.04 8.54 6.49
CA GLN A 61 0.27 9.04 6.88
C GLN A 61 0.88 8.11 7.95
N ILE A 62 2.18 7.84 7.82
CA ILE A 62 2.98 7.14 8.81
C ILE A 62 4.24 7.94 9.15
N ILE A 63 4.76 7.75 10.35
CA ILE A 63 6.06 8.29 10.77
C ILE A 63 6.99 7.11 10.97
N LYS A 64 8.03 7.00 10.15
CA LYS A 64 9.13 6.05 10.33
C LYS A 64 10.08 6.62 11.37
N GLN A 65 10.24 5.89 12.48
CA GLN A 65 11.23 6.17 13.54
C GLN A 65 12.57 5.52 13.23
#